data_AF-A0A6M0PA22-F1
#
_entry.id   AF-A0A6M0PA22-F1
#
_cell.length_a   1.000
_cell.length_b   1.000
_cell.length_c   1.000
_cell.angle_alpha   90.00
_cell.angle_beta   90.00
_cell.angle_gamma   90.00
#
_symmetry.space_group_name_H-M   'P 1'
#
loop_
_entity.id
_entity.type
_entity.pdbx_description
1 polymer ?
#
loop_
_entity_poly.entity_id
_entity_poly.type
_entity_poly.pdbx_seq_one_letter_code
_entity_poly.pdbx_strand_id
1 'polypeptide(L)' 'MKKLIYTDPSDPERVANCLAVSPGKVLIAVDAHRTMESLVDHGIEVIPIEVTEIRKLGGGIHCSTLPLMREDI' A
#
# COMPACT_ATOMS: atom_id res chain seq x y z
N MET A 1 -6.44 -20.95 0.88
CA MET A 1 -7.64 -20.12 1.08
C MET A 1 -7.21 -18.66 1.00
N LYS A 2 -7.77 -17.85 0.10
CA LYS A 2 -7.39 -16.42 0.01
C LYS A 2 -7.98 -15.69 1.22
N LYS A 3 -7.13 -15.20 2.13
CA LYS A 3 -7.55 -14.41 3.30
C LYS A 3 -7.63 -12.94 2.88
N LEU A 4 -8.73 -12.28 3.20
CA LEU A 4 -8.87 -10.84 3.00
C LEU A 4 -8.08 -10.12 4.10
N ILE A 5 -7.34 -9.08 3.71
CA ILE A 5 -6.70 -8.12 4.61
C ILE A 5 -7.45 -6.81 4.41
N TYR A 6 -8.09 -6.31 5.48
CA TYR A 6 -8.88 -5.08 5.41
C TYR A 6 -8.01 -3.87 5.71
N THR A 7 -8.23 -2.79 4.97
CA THR A 7 -7.75 -1.46 5.34
C THR A 7 -8.58 -0.89 6.48
N ASP A 8 -7.97 -0.11 7.37
CA ASP A 8 -8.67 0.50 8.49
C ASP A 8 -9.34 1.84 8.09
N PRO A 9 -10.61 2.07 8.43
CA PRO A 9 -11.31 3.31 8.10
C PRO A 9 -10.80 4.55 8.87
N SER A 10 -9.98 4.37 9.90
CA SER A 10 -9.34 5.46 10.65
C SER A 10 -8.05 5.93 9.99
N ASP A 11 -7.50 5.15 9.05
CA ASP A 11 -6.38 5.60 8.25
C ASP A 11 -6.86 6.58 7.16
N PRO A 12 -5.95 7.37 6.56
CA PRO A 12 -6.30 8.30 5.51
C PRO A 12 -6.99 7.65 4.31
N GLU A 13 -7.68 8.47 3.51
CA GLU A 13 -8.24 7.99 2.25
C GLU A 13 -7.15 7.43 1.31
N ARG A 14 -7.57 6.51 0.43
CA ARG A 14 -6.73 5.91 -0.63
C ARG A 14 -5.56 5.07 -0.12
N VAL A 15 -5.58 4.60 1.12
CA VAL A 15 -4.55 3.69 1.66
C VAL A 15 -4.43 2.37 0.89
N ALA A 16 -5.55 1.84 0.38
CA ALA A 16 -5.55 0.68 -0.51
C ALA A 16 -4.76 0.91 -1.83
N ASN A 17 -4.47 2.16 -2.19
CA ASN A 17 -3.64 2.54 -3.34
C ASN A 17 -2.13 2.35 -3.07
N CYS A 18 -1.78 1.31 -2.33
CA CYS A 18 -0.41 0.85 -2.13
C CYS A 18 0.14 0.20 -3.41
N LEU A 19 1.47 0.10 -3.51
CA LEU A 19 2.14 -0.54 -4.64
C LEU A 19 2.83 -1.81 -4.17
N ALA A 20 2.31 -2.97 -4.58
CA ALA A 20 3.06 -4.21 -4.44
C ALA A 20 4.30 -4.15 -5.35
N VAL A 21 5.49 -4.36 -4.80
CA VAL A 21 6.77 -4.33 -5.55
C VAL A 21 7.30 -5.74 -5.81
N SER A 22 6.98 -6.70 -4.94
CA SER A 22 7.22 -8.13 -5.11
C SER A 22 6.15 -8.91 -4.32
N PRO A 23 6.02 -10.23 -4.50
CA PRO A 23 5.15 -11.04 -3.63
C PRO A 23 5.48 -10.80 -2.15
N GLY A 24 4.46 -10.48 -1.35
CA GLY A 24 4.62 -10.23 0.08
C GLY A 24 5.25 -8.90 0.46
N LYS A 25 5.41 -7.93 -0.45
CA LYS A 25 6.05 -6.64 -0.17
C LYS A 25 5.36 -5.45 -0.84
N VAL A 26 5.07 -4.39 -0.07
CA VAL A 26 4.34 -3.21 -0.56
C VAL A 26 5.00 -1.88 -0.16
N LEU A 27 4.89 -0.87 -1.05
CA LEU A 27 5.03 0.54 -0.68
C LEU A 27 3.65 1.08 -0.28
N ILE A 28 3.56 1.76 0.86
CA ILE A 28 2.29 2.29 1.38
C ILE A 28 2.51 3.67 2.02
N ALA A 29 1.42 4.43 2.17
CA ALA A 29 1.47 5.72 2.83
C ALA A 29 1.94 5.58 4.29
N VAL A 30 2.89 6.42 4.71
CA VAL A 30 3.47 6.41 6.06
C VAL A 30 2.44 6.70 7.18
N ASP A 31 1.35 7.38 6.85
CA ASP A 31 0.26 7.75 7.75
C ASP A 31 -0.85 6.68 7.82
N ALA A 32 -0.66 5.52 7.19
CA ALA A 32 -1.60 4.39 7.18
C ALA A 32 -1.38 3.39 8.33
N HIS A 33 -1.22 3.88 9.55
CA HIS A 33 -0.68 3.11 10.68
C HIS A 33 -1.38 1.76 10.90
N ARG A 34 -2.71 1.72 10.92
CA ARG A 34 -3.46 0.49 11.27
C ARG A 34 -3.49 -0.51 10.13
N THR A 35 -3.55 -0.03 8.90
CA THR A 35 -3.43 -0.89 7.72
C THR A 35 -2.02 -1.47 7.61
N MET A 36 -0.98 -0.70 7.95
CA MET A 36 0.38 -1.23 8.02
C MET A 36 0.51 -2.33 9.07
N GLU A 37 -0.04 -2.15 10.28
CA GLU A 37 -0.08 -3.19 11.31
C GLU A 37 -0.79 -4.46 10.80
N SER A 38 -1.98 -4.30 10.20
CA SER A 38 -2.74 -5.40 9.59
C SER A 38 -1.93 -6.15 8.52
N LEU A 39 -1.17 -5.44 7.68
CA LEU A 39 -0.30 -6.05 6.66
C LEU A 39 0.85 -6.85 7.31
N VAL A 40 1.52 -6.27 8.31
CA VAL A 40 2.62 -6.93 9.03
C VAL A 40 2.14 -8.19 9.75
N ASP A 41 0.97 -8.15 10.40
CA ASP A 41 0.35 -9.31 11.07
C ASP A 41 0.04 -10.47 10.10
N HIS A 42 -0.07 -10.16 8.80
CA HIS A 42 -0.27 -11.14 7.73
C HIS A 42 1.01 -11.53 7.00
N GLY A 43 2.18 -11.12 7.52
CA GLY A 43 3.49 -11.47 6.97
C GLY A 43 3.86 -10.68 5.71
N ILE A 44 3.23 -9.52 5.49
CA ILE A 44 3.59 -8.63 4.39
C ILE A 44 4.67 -7.65 4.87
N GLU A 45 5.77 -7.56 4.13
CA GLU A 45 6.78 -6.52 4.30
C GLU A 45 6.23 -5.17 3.82
N VAL A 46 6.30 -4.17 4.69
CA VAL A 46 5.77 -2.83 4.44
C VAL A 46 6.92 -1.82 4.38
N ILE A 47 6.98 -1.05 3.29
CA ILE A 47 7.87 0.10 3.13
C ILE A 47 7.01 1.38 3.16
N PRO A 48 7.01 2.14 4.27
CA PRO A 48 6.28 3.39 4.36
C PRO A 48 6.96 4.49 3.51
N ILE A 49 6.14 5.31 2.84
CA ILE A 49 6.59 6.46 2.05
C ILE A 49 5.66 7.67 2.23
N GLU A 50 6.22 8.87 2.06
CA GLU A 50 5.47 10.12 2.09
C GLU A 50 4.68 10.32 0.79
N VAL A 51 3.34 10.35 0.89
CA VAL A 51 2.42 10.52 -0.27
C VAL A 51 1.35 11.58 -0.03
N THR A 52 1.49 12.37 1.03
CA THR A 52 0.50 13.36 1.47
C THR A 52 0.19 14.41 0.39
N GLU A 53 1.20 14.89 -0.35
CA GLU A 53 1.01 15.84 -1.46
C GLU A 53 0.33 15.20 -2.69
N ILE A 54 0.64 13.93 -3.00
CA ILE A 54 0.00 13.18 -4.09
C ILE A 54 -1.50 12.98 -3.77
N ARG A 55 -1.83 12.74 -2.49
CA ARG A 55 -3.21 12.56 -2.04
C ARG A 55 -4.08 13.78 -2.26
N LYS A 56 -3.52 15.00 -2.15
CA LYS A 56 -4.25 16.25 -2.46
C LYS A 56 -4.78 16.31 -3.90
N LEU A 57 -4.16 15.59 -4.81
CA LEU A 57 -4.59 15.44 -6.21
C LEU A 57 -5.60 14.30 -6.41
N GLY A 58 -6.05 13.66 -5.32
CA GLY A 58 -6.88 12.47 -5.37
C GLY A 58 -6.12 11.21 -5.80
N GLY A 59 -4.80 11.17 -5.64
CA GLY A 59 -3.96 10.01 -5.98
C GLY A 59 -3.45 9.25 -4.76
N GLY A 60 -2.82 8.11 -5.00
CA GLY A 60 -1.87 7.47 -4.08
C GLY A 60 -0.66 7.00 -4.87
N ILE A 61 0.25 6.25 -4.23
CA ILE A 61 1.50 5.83 -4.89
C ILE A 61 1.25 5.02 -6.16
N HIS A 62 0.30 4.09 -6.14
CA HIS A 62 0.04 3.24 -7.31
C HIS A 62 -0.39 4.07 -8.53
N CYS A 63 -1.23 5.09 -8.33
CA CYS A 63 -1.67 5.99 -9.40
C CYS A 63 -0.53 6.82 -10.02
N SER A 64 0.58 7.01 -9.30
CA SER A 64 1.75 7.75 -9.77
C SER A 64 2.82 6.85 -10.41
N THR A 65 2.52 5.57 -10.62
CA THR A 65 3.47 4.59 -11.16
C THR A 65 2.89 3.86 -12.37
N LEU A 66 3.80 3.45 -13.26
CA LEU A 66 3.49 2.61 -14.42
C LEU A 66 4.55 1.52 -14.51
N PRO A 67 4.36 0.36 -13.86
CA PRO A 67 5.31 -0.74 -13.95
C PRO A 67 5.40 -1.21 -15.41
N LEU A 68 6.54 -0.96 -16.06
CA LEU A 68 6.78 -1.38 -17.45
C LEU A 68 7.23 -2.84 -17.55
N MET A 69 7.83 -3.35 -16.48
CA MET A 69 8.35 -4.72 -16.37
C MET A 69 8.06 -5.27 -14.98
N ARG A 70 7.74 -6.56 -14.90
CA ARG A 70 7.66 -7.35 -13.66
C ARG A 70 8.23 -8.73 -13.93
N GLU A 71 8.76 -9.39 -12.91
CA GLU A 71 9.18 -10.79 -13.00
C GLU A 71 7.96 -11.71 -13.11
N ASP A 72 8.15 -12.89 -13.72
CA ASP A 72 7.14 -13.95 -13.74
C ASP A 72 6.89 -14.49 -12.33
N ILE A 73 5.66 -14.94 -12.07
CA ILE A 73 5.20 -15.45 -10.74
C ILE A 73 5.27 -16.97 -10.69
#